data_AF-A0A5J6GTT5-F1
#
_entry.id   AF-A0A5J6GTT5-F1
#
_cell.length_a   1.000
_cell.length_b   1.000
_cell.length_c   1.000
_cell.angle_alpha   90.00
_cell.angle_beta   90.00
_cell.angle_gamma   90.00
#
_symmetry.space_group_name_H-M   'P 1'
#
loop_
_entity.id
_entity.type
_entity.pdbx_description
1 polymer ?
#
loop_
_entity_poly.entity_id
_entity_poly.type
_entity_poly.pdbx_seq_one_letter_code
_entity_poly.pdbx_strand_id
1 'polypeptide(L)'
;MWTAAFWKATAERAIRTFAQALAAVLVAGATSLLDVPWGAAFATAGLAALLAVLTAIGASEAGAKGPGITESPTAPAPTPTATTPTTGGA
;
A
#
# COMPACT_ATOMS: atom_id res chain seq x y z
N MET A 1 -13.91 -0.29 -2.10
CA MET A 1 -13.96 -0.46 -0.63
C MET A 1 -14.90 -1.57 -0.14
N TRP A 2 -15.96 -1.95 -0.86
CA TRP A 2 -16.95 -2.95 -0.36
C TRP A 2 -16.64 -4.42 -0.66
N THR A 3 -15.49 -4.73 -1.26
CA THR A 3 -15.12 -6.11 -1.58
C THR A 3 -14.47 -6.81 -0.39
N ALA A 4 -14.76 -8.09 -0.20
CA ALA A 4 -14.13 -8.90 0.85
C ALA A 4 -12.59 -8.91 0.71
N ALA A 5 -12.07 -8.89 -0.52
CA ALA A 5 -10.63 -8.80 -0.79
C ALA A 5 -10.00 -7.50 -0.26
N PHE A 6 -10.68 -6.36 -0.41
CA PHE A 6 -10.23 -5.08 0.14
C PHE A 6 -10.16 -5.13 1.66
N TRP A 7 -11.24 -5.58 2.31
CA TRP A 7 -11.26 -5.67 3.78
C TRP A 7 -10.24 -6.67 4.32
N LYS A 8 -9.97 -7.77 3.62
CA LYS A 8 -8.92 -8.73 3.98
C LYS A 8 -7.53 -8.11 3.92
N ALA A 9 -7.22 -7.41 2.81
CA ALA A 9 -5.93 -6.72 2.66
C ALA A 9 -5.77 -5.56 3.67
N THR A 10 -6.84 -4.82 3.94
CA THR A 10 -6.85 -3.74 4.94
C THR A 10 -6.65 -4.30 6.36
N ALA A 11 -7.33 -5.39 6.71
CA ALA A 11 -7.17 -6.05 8.00
C ALA A 11 -5.74 -6.59 8.19
N GLU A 12 -5.17 -7.24 7.18
CA GLU A 12 -3.79 -7.72 7.22
C GLU A 12 -2.80 -6.57 7.47
N ARG A 13 -2.94 -5.45 6.75
CA ARG A 13 -2.10 -4.25 6.93
C ARG A 13 -2.30 -3.61 8.31
N ALA A 14 -3.53 -3.54 8.80
CA ALA A 14 -3.84 -2.99 10.11
C ALA A 14 -3.23 -3.84 11.23
N ILE A 15 -3.37 -5.17 11.18
CA ILE A 15 -2.78 -6.10 12.16
C ILE A 15 -1.25 -6.02 12.14
N ARG A 16 -0.65 -5.96 10.95
CA ARG A 16 0.80 -5.79 10.81
C ARG A 16 1.28 -4.48 11.45
N THR A 17 0.55 -3.39 11.22
CA THR A 17 0.87 -2.07 11.80
C THR A 17 0.71 -2.09 13.33
N PHE A 18 -0.35 -2.73 13.84
CA PHE A 18 -0.56 -2.94 15.26
C PHE A 18 0.62 -3.66 15.91
N ALA A 19 1.03 -4.80 15.35
CA ALA A 19 2.12 -5.60 15.88
C ALA A 19 3.45 -4.82 15.86
N GLN A 20 3.72 -4.09 14.77
CA GLN A 20 4.93 -3.27 14.65
C GLN A 20 4.94 -2.11 15.65
N ALA A 21 3.82 -1.41 15.83
CA ALA A 21 3.71 -0.32 16.79
C ALA A 21 3.80 -0.83 18.24
N LEU A 22 3.14 -1.94 18.56
CA LEU A 22 3.23 -2.57 19.88
C LEU A 22 4.67 -2.98 20.19
N ALA A 23 5.34 -3.65 19.25
CA ALA A 23 6.75 -4.02 19.41
C ALA A 23 7.65 -2.80 19.62
N ALA A 24 7.44 -1.72 18.88
CA ALA A 24 8.22 -0.48 19.03
C ALA A 24 8.06 0.13 20.42
N VAL A 25 6.82 0.20 20.94
CA VAL A 25 6.53 0.77 22.26
C VAL A 25 7.06 -0.11 23.38
N LEU A 26 6.97 -1.44 23.22
CA LEU A 26 7.57 -2.40 24.14
C LEU A 26 9.10 -2.25 24.17
N VAL A 27 9.76 -2.19 23.02
CA VAL A 27 11.23 -2.02 22.97
C VAL A 27 11.67 -0.68 23.56
N ALA A 28 10.89 0.38 23.36
CA ALA A 28 11.23 1.71 23.87
C ALA A 28 11.03 1.88 25.39
N GLY A 29 10.05 1.18 25.98
CA GLY A 29 9.64 1.39 27.37
C GLY A 29 9.82 0.21 28.32
N ALA A 30 10.14 -1.00 27.83
CA ALA A 30 10.22 -2.18 28.68
C ALA A 30 11.64 -2.39 29.23
N THR A 31 11.75 -2.34 30.56
CA THR A 31 12.88 -2.91 31.32
C THR A 31 12.61 -4.37 31.70
N SER A 32 11.33 -4.76 31.78
CA SER A 32 10.87 -6.11 32.09
C SER A 32 9.41 -6.30 31.61
N LEU A 33 9.02 -7.54 31.25
CA LEU A 33 7.69 -7.82 30.64
C LEU A 33 6.51 -7.48 31.57
N LEU A 34 6.72 -7.57 32.87
CA LEU A 34 5.70 -7.30 33.90
C LEU A 34 5.53 -5.82 34.22
N ASP A 35 6.56 -5.01 33.96
CA ASP A 35 6.60 -3.58 34.29
C ASP A 35 6.16 -2.70 33.11
N VAL A 36 5.79 -3.33 31.99
CA VAL A 36 5.30 -2.63 30.82
C VAL A 36 3.98 -1.91 31.14
N PRO A 37 3.84 -0.62 30.78
CA PRO A 37 2.56 0.07 30.84
C PRO A 37 1.64 -0.41 29.71
N TRP A 38 1.08 -1.61 29.86
CA TRP A 38 0.27 -2.30 28.84
C TRP A 38 -0.88 -1.45 28.30
N GLY A 39 -1.53 -0.65 29.16
CA GLY A 39 -2.59 0.26 28.75
C GLY A 39 -2.12 1.27 27.69
N ALA A 40 -0.96 1.90 27.90
CA ALA A 40 -0.38 2.83 26.94
C ALA A 40 0.13 2.12 25.68
N ALA A 41 0.73 0.93 25.83
CA ALA A 41 1.23 0.12 24.71
C ALA A 41 0.10 -0.32 23.76
N PHE A 42 -1.02 -0.81 24.29
CA PHE A 42 -2.17 -1.18 23.48
C PHE A 42 -2.90 0.03 22.90
N ALA A 43 -3.00 1.14 23.62
CA ALA A 43 -3.63 2.37 23.12
C ALA A 43 -2.84 2.96 21.92
N THR A 44 -1.52 3.02 22.02
CA THR A 44 -0.63 3.50 20.95
C THR A 44 -0.65 2.58 19.73
N ALA A 45 -0.54 1.27 19.94
CA ALA A 45 -0.65 0.29 18.86
C ALA A 45 -2.04 0.31 18.20
N GLY A 46 -3.10 0.46 18.99
CA GLY A 46 -4.48 0.58 18.52
C GLY A 46 -4.70 1.84 17.68
N LEU A 47 -4.13 2.99 18.09
CA LEU A 47 -4.15 4.23 17.30
C LEU A 47 -3.45 4.03 15.95
N ALA A 48 -2.29 3.39 15.93
CA ALA A 48 -1.56 3.11 14.69
C ALA A 48 -2.36 2.20 13.74
N ALA A 49 -3.01 1.16 14.28
CA ALA A 49 -3.89 0.29 13.51
C ALA A 49 -5.11 1.05 12.94
N LEU A 50 -5.72 1.91 13.75
CA LEU A 50 -6.85 2.76 13.32
C LEU A 50 -6.42 3.70 12.19
N LEU A 51 -5.26 4.35 12.32
CA LEU A 51 -4.69 5.18 11.25
C LEU A 51 -4.43 4.38 9.96
N ALA A 52 -3.96 3.13 10.06
CA ALA A 52 -3.77 2.27 8.90
C ALA A 52 -5.10 1.97 8.17
N VAL A 53 -6.18 1.72 8.93
CA VAL A 53 -7.52 1.53 8.36
C VAL A 53 -8.03 2.83 7.72
N LEU A 54 -7.92 3.97 8.40
CA LEU A 54 -8.32 5.28 7.84
C LEU A 54 -7.54 5.59 6.56
N THR A 55 -6.24 5.31 6.54
CA THR A 55 -5.38 5.50 5.37
C THR A 55 -5.81 4.60 4.22
N ALA A 56 -6.16 3.33 4.51
CA ALA A 56 -6.67 2.41 3.49
C ALA A 56 -8.00 2.90 2.89
N ILE A 57 -8.88 3.49 3.71
CA ILE A 57 -10.14 4.08 3.25
C ILE A 57 -9.85 5.31 2.37
N GLY A 58 -9.01 6.25 2.82
CA GLY A 58 -8.64 7.43 2.04
C GLY A 58 -7.93 7.09 0.73
N ALA A 59 -7.04 6.10 0.75
CA ALA A 59 -6.38 5.60 -0.46
C ALA A 59 -7.34 4.88 -1.43
N SER A 60 -8.44 4.32 -0.92
CA SER A 60 -9.45 3.67 -1.76
C SER A 60 -10.29 4.66 -2.58
N GLU A 61 -10.47 5.89 -2.09
CA GLU A 61 -11.12 7.00 -2.82
C GLU A 61 -10.16 7.65 -3.83
N ALA A 62 -8.85 7.67 -3.55
CA ALA A 62 -7.82 8.12 -4.49
C ALA A 62 -7.67 7.23 -5.74
N GLY A 63 -8.42 6.12 -5.82
CA GLY A 63 -8.44 5.19 -6.96
C GLY A 63 -9.36 5.58 -8.12
N ALA A 64 -10.08 6.70 -8.05
CA ALA A 64 -10.89 7.19 -9.17
C ALA A 64 -9.99 7.88 -10.23
N LYS A 65 -9.60 7.10 -11.25
CA LYS A 65 -9.03 7.50 -12.57
C LYS A 65 -8.14 8.76 -12.56
N GLY A 66 -6.85 8.54 -12.31
CA GLY A 66 -5.80 9.50 -12.69
C GLY A 66 -4.45 8.80 -12.68
N PRO A 67 -3.51 9.18 -13.56
CA PRO A 67 -2.22 8.54 -13.68
C PRO A 67 -1.42 8.79 -12.41
N GLY A 68 -1.44 7.83 -11.48
CA GLY A 68 -0.64 7.88 -10.28
C GLY A 68 0.85 7.81 -10.61
N ILE A 69 1.69 8.17 -9.63
CA ILE A 69 3.17 8.22 -9.65
C ILE A 69 3.92 6.97 -10.20
N THR A 70 3.22 5.94 -10.65
CA THR A 70 3.73 4.71 -11.26
C THR A 70 3.29 4.51 -12.72
N GLU A 71 2.69 5.50 -13.39
CA GLU A 71 2.42 5.34 -14.82
C GLU A 71 3.72 5.19 -15.61
N SER A 72 3.83 4.08 -16.33
CA SER A 72 4.73 3.98 -17.46
C SER A 72 4.19 4.90 -18.56
N PRO A 73 5.03 5.78 -19.16
CA PRO A 73 4.64 6.57 -20.32
C PRO A 73 3.95 5.66 -21.34
N THR A 74 2.78 6.08 -21.83
CA THR A 74 2.18 5.48 -23.02
C THR A 74 3.23 5.54 -24.12
N ALA A 75 3.80 4.40 -24.52
CA ALA A 75 4.75 4.35 -25.61
C ALA A 75 4.06 4.88 -26.88
N PRO A 76 4.69 5.79 -27.64
CA PRO A 76 4.14 6.25 -28.91
C PRO A 76 3.84 5.04 -29.80
N ALA A 77 2.65 5.02 -30.38
CA ALA A 77 2.23 3.97 -31.31
C ALA A 77 3.32 3.72 -32.38
N PRO A 78 3.59 2.46 -32.78
CA PRO A 78 4.57 2.19 -33.81
C PRO A 78 4.18 2.96 -35.07
N THR A 79 5.07 3.85 -35.51
CA THR A 79 5.00 4.45 -36.84
C THR A 79 4.92 3.27 -37.83
N PRO A 80 3.92 3.21 -38.72
CA PRO A 80 3.92 2.22 -39.78
C PRO A 80 5.11 2.51 -40.69
N THR A 81 6.23 1.83 -40.43
CA THR A 81 7.41 1.85 -41.30
C THR A 81 6.95 1.38 -42.66
N ALA A 82 7.03 2.29 -43.62
CA ALA A 82 6.67 2.12 -45.01
C ALA A 82 7.17 0.76 -45.53
N THR A 83 6.24 -0.01 -46.10
CA THR A 83 6.54 -1.14 -46.97
C THR A 83 7.44 -0.67 -48.10
N THR A 84 8.72 -1.05 -48.09
CA THR A 84 9.59 -0.92 -49.27
C THR A 84 9.16 -2.00 -50.28
N PRO A 85 8.69 -1.65 -51.49
CA PRO A 85 8.51 -2.63 -52.55
C PRO A 85 9.88 -2.83 -53.20
N THR A 86 10.59 -3.91 -52.86
CA THR A 86 11.70 -4.37 -53.69
C THR A 86 11.15 -5.29 -54.77
N THR A 87 10.60 -4.66 -55.81
CA THR A 87 10.34 -5.25 -57.13
C THR A 87 11.64 -5.80 -57.70
N GLY A 88 11.60 -7.03 -58.19
CA GLY A 88 12.76 -7.72 -58.75
C GLY A 88 13.27 -7.16 -60.08
N GLY A 89 14.40 -7.72 -60.52
CA GLY A 89 14.84 -7.68 -61.92
C GLY A 89 16.28 -7.20 -62.11
N ALA A 90 17.20 -8.15 -62.26
CA ALA A 90 18.14 -8.34 -63.39
C ALA A 90 19.34 -9.16 -62.96
#